data_AF-A0A2V8Z204-F1
#
_entry.id   AF-A0A2V8Z204-F1
#
_cell.length_a   1.000
_cell.length_b   1.000
_cell.length_c   1.000
_cell.angle_alpha   90.00
_cell.angle_beta   90.00
_cell.angle_gamma   90.00
#
_symmetry.space_group_name_H-M   'P 1'
#
loop_
_entity.id
_entity.type
_entity.pdbx_description
1 polymer ?
#
loop_
_entity_poly.entity_id
_entity_poly.type
_entity_poly.pdbx_seq_one_letter_code
_entity_poly.pdbx_strand_id
1 'polypeptide(L)'
;MGRFEDFGKRIDDGLARLKRMKNFEAFGKRVDEELERLKTFMTEDVAPETERRTAQFLREVSEKFGEAANWLEQRNAARNSQKTQDSRKP
;
A
#
# COMPACT_ATOMS: atom_id res chain seq x y z
N MET A 1 26.56 0.88 -9.16
CA MET A 1 25.64 1.17 -8.06
C MET A 1 24.70 2.27 -8.53
N GLY A 2 23.50 2.07 -9.06
CA GLY A 2 22.69 0.90 -9.36
C GLY A 2 21.27 1.43 -9.42
N ARG A 3 20.77 1.88 -10.58
CA ARG A 3 19.51 2.64 -10.75
C ARG A 3 18.28 2.03 -10.02
N PHE A 4 18.32 0.73 -9.75
CA PHE A 4 17.34 0.01 -8.95
C PHE A 4 17.35 0.37 -7.45
N GLU A 5 18.53 0.65 -6.90
CA GLU A 5 18.76 1.11 -5.54
C GLU A 5 18.23 2.55 -5.35
N ASP A 6 18.40 3.40 -6.38
CA ASP A 6 17.79 4.73 -6.43
C ASP A 6 16.26 4.67 -6.53
N PHE A 7 15.71 3.70 -7.26
CA PHE A 7 14.27 3.45 -7.31
C PHE A 7 13.73 3.03 -5.94
N GLY A 8 14.38 2.07 -5.28
CA GLY A 8 14.02 1.63 -3.94
C GLY A 8 14.04 2.77 -2.92
N LYS A 9 15.07 3.61 -2.96
CA LYS A 9 15.19 4.77 -2.06
C LYS A 9 14.10 5.82 -2.29
N ARG A 10 13.69 6.05 -3.54
CA ARG A 10 12.58 6.95 -3.89
C ARG A 10 11.22 6.42 -3.44
N ILE A 11 11.00 5.11 -3.56
CA ILE A 11 9.80 4.44 -3.03
C ILE A 11 9.74 4.58 -1.51
N ASP A 12 10.85 4.33 -0.79
CA ASP A 12 10.91 4.49 0.66
C ASP A 12 10.62 5.93 1.11
N ASP A 13 11.18 6.92 0.42
CA ASP A 13 10.88 8.34 0.68
C ASP A 13 9.41 8.69 0.37
N GLY A 14 8.85 8.11 -0.69
CA GLY A 14 7.43 8.19 -1.04
C GLY A 14 6.54 7.66 0.08
N LEU A 15 6.84 6.46 0.59
CA LEU A 15 6.13 5.79 1.68
C LEU A 15 6.27 6.54 3.02
N ALA A 16 7.44 7.11 3.31
CA ALA A 16 7.66 7.92 4.52
C ALA A 16 6.89 9.25 4.50
N ARG A 17 6.63 9.82 3.31
CA ARG A 17 5.74 10.97 3.14
C ARG A 17 4.28 10.56 3.21
N LEU A 18 3.94 9.39 2.65
CA LEU A 18 2.62 8.77 2.73
C LEU A 18 2.18 8.56 4.18
N LYS A 19 3.07 8.02 5.04
CA LYS A 19 2.86 7.85 6.49
C LYS A 19 2.57 9.17 7.24
N ARG A 20 2.95 10.32 6.69
CA ARG A 20 2.74 11.65 7.29
C ARG A 20 1.46 12.33 6.82
N MET A 21 0.78 11.81 5.79
CA MET A 21 -0.49 12.36 5.31
C MET A 21 -1.63 11.96 6.23
N LYS A 22 -2.45 12.93 6.62
CA LYS A 22 -3.63 12.74 7.46
C LYS A 22 -4.93 12.48 6.66
N ASN A 23 -4.87 12.58 5.33
CA ASN A 23 -6.03 12.41 4.45
C ASN A 23 -5.83 11.18 3.53
N PHE A 24 -6.78 10.25 3.59
CA PHE A 24 -6.81 9.03 2.77
C PHE A 24 -6.98 9.31 1.28
N GLU A 25 -7.62 10.42 0.91
CA GLU A 25 -7.78 10.82 -0.50
C GLU A 25 -6.43 11.22 -1.13
N ALA A 26 -5.62 11.98 -0.39
CA ALA A 26 -4.27 12.37 -0.82
C ALA A 26 -3.31 11.16 -0.83
N PHE A 27 -3.52 10.21 0.08
CA PHE A 27 -2.84 8.92 0.07
C PHE A 27 -3.16 8.13 -1.20
N GLY A 28 -4.44 7.96 -1.52
CA GLY A 28 -4.91 7.20 -2.69
C GLY A 28 -4.34 7.77 -3.99
N LYS A 29 -4.49 9.09 -4.19
CA LYS A 29 -3.97 9.78 -5.39
C LYS A 29 -2.46 9.56 -5.57
N ARG A 30 -1.69 9.55 -4.49
CA ARG A 30 -0.24 9.37 -4.56
C ARG A 30 0.17 7.92 -4.81
N VAL A 31 -0.59 6.96 -4.29
CA VAL A 31 -0.41 5.55 -4.63
C VAL A 31 -0.67 5.34 -6.12
N ASP A 32 -1.73 5.94 -6.67
CA ASP A 32 -2.05 5.86 -8.09
C ASP A 32 -0.93 6.46 -8.96
N GLU A 33 -0.42 7.65 -8.62
CA GLU A 33 0.69 8.30 -9.33
C GLU A 33 1.98 7.44 -9.34
N GLU A 34 2.32 6.79 -8.23
CA GLU A 34 3.50 5.94 -8.14
C GLU A 34 3.31 4.60 -8.88
N LEU A 35 2.09 4.05 -8.91
CA LEU A 35 1.77 2.87 -9.72
C LEU A 35 1.86 3.15 -11.22
N GLU A 36 1.41 4.34 -11.65
CA GLU A 36 1.52 4.78 -13.04
C GLU A 36 2.98 4.94 -13.45
N ARG A 37 3.81 5.53 -12.59
CA ARG A 37 5.28 5.64 -12.81
C ARG A 37 5.97 4.29 -12.89
N LEU A 38 5.58 3.34 -12.02
CA LEU A 38 6.10 1.98 -12.06
C LEU A 38 5.75 1.33 -13.41
N LYS A 39 4.50 1.49 -13.88
CA LYS A 39 4.06 0.95 -15.18
C LYS A 39 4.86 1.54 -16.35
N THR A 40 5.10 2.85 -16.36
CA THR A 40 5.91 3.52 -17.40
C THR A 40 7.35 3.01 -17.38
N PHE A 41 7.99 2.94 -16.20
CA PHE A 41 9.33 2.39 -16.06
C PHE A 41 9.43 0.94 -16.56
N MET A 42 8.39 0.14 -16.28
CA MET A 42 8.31 -1.24 -16.74
C MET A 42 8.17 -1.39 -18.26
N THR A 43 7.51 -0.43 -18.91
CA THR A 43 7.22 -0.47 -20.35
C THR A 43 8.39 0.05 -21.18
N GLU A 44 9.17 0.99 -20.64
CA GLU A 44 10.23 1.66 -21.39
C GLU A 44 11.62 1.02 -21.23
N ASP A 45 11.91 0.31 -20.11
CA ASP A 45 13.31 0.10 -19.69
C ASP A 45 13.64 -1.28 -19.10
N VAL A 46 12.81 -2.33 -19.33
CA VAL A 46 13.03 -3.62 -18.64
C VAL A 46 12.87 -4.87 -19.49
N ALA A 47 13.76 -5.84 -19.25
CA ALA A 47 13.74 -7.14 -19.87
C ALA A 47 12.55 -8.00 -19.38
N PRO A 48 12.03 -8.95 -20.19
CA PRO A 48 10.86 -9.78 -19.86
C PRO A 48 10.95 -10.55 -18.53
N GLU A 49 12.17 -10.87 -18.09
CA GLU A 49 12.39 -11.53 -16.79
C GLU A 49 12.04 -10.62 -15.61
N THR A 50 12.32 -9.31 -15.73
CA THR A 50 12.05 -8.33 -14.69
C THR A 50 10.57 -7.95 -14.63
N GLU A 51 9.85 -8.02 -15.75
CA GLU A 51 8.39 -7.88 -15.79
C GLU A 51 7.72 -8.95 -14.94
N ARG A 52 8.12 -10.21 -15.08
CA ARG A 52 7.58 -11.32 -14.29
C ARG A 52 7.83 -11.15 -12.79
N ARG A 53 9.06 -10.80 -12.39
CA ARG A 53 9.41 -10.59 -10.98
C ARG A 53 8.64 -9.43 -10.36
N THR A 54 8.47 -8.33 -11.11
CA THR A 54 7.73 -7.17 -10.61
C THR A 54 6.23 -7.46 -10.53
N ALA A 55 5.66 -8.19 -11.49
CA ALA A 55 4.27 -8.65 -11.41
C ALA A 55 4.03 -9.55 -10.20
N GLN A 56 4.98 -10.44 -9.89
CA GLN A 56 4.92 -11.28 -8.68
C GLN A 56 5.01 -10.45 -7.40
N PHE A 57 5.94 -9.51 -7.34
CA PHE A 57 6.07 -8.57 -6.22
C PHE A 57 4.78 -7.76 -5.98
N LEU A 58 4.16 -7.23 -7.05
CA LEU A 58 2.90 -6.48 -6.94
C LEU A 58 1.75 -7.34 -6.38
N ARG A 59 1.70 -8.63 -6.73
CA ARG A 59 0.71 -9.56 -6.16
C ARG A 59 0.93 -9.77 -4.67
N GLU A 60 2.16 -10.02 -4.25
CA GLU A 60 2.50 -10.20 -2.83
C GLU A 60 2.19 -8.95 -2.00
N VAL A 61 2.45 -7.76 -2.56
CA VAL A 61 2.11 -6.49 -1.90
C VAL A 61 0.59 -6.31 -1.79
N SER A 62 -0.17 -6.67 -2.83
CA SER A 62 -1.64 -6.65 -2.81
C SER A 62 -2.22 -7.55 -1.71
N GLU A 63 -1.69 -8.75 -1.56
CA GLU A 63 -2.09 -9.68 -0.49
C GLU A 63 -1.88 -9.08 0.90
N LYS A 64 -0.72 -8.44 1.13
CA LYS A 64 -0.43 -7.74 2.41
C LYS A 64 -1.38 -6.59 2.69
N PHE A 65 -1.78 -5.83 1.66
CA PHE A 65 -2.81 -4.80 1.83
C PHE A 65 -4.17 -5.41 2.18
N GLY A 66 -4.53 -6.56 1.59
CA GLY A 66 -5.73 -7.31 1.95
C GLY A 66 -5.73 -7.77 3.41
N GLU A 67 -4.62 -8.32 3.90
CA GLU A 67 -4.46 -8.72 5.31
C GLU A 67 -4.62 -7.51 6.26
N ALA A 68 -3.98 -6.39 5.93
CA ALA A 68 -4.09 -5.17 6.71
C ALA A 68 -5.52 -4.62 6.76
N ALA A 69 -6.25 -4.66 5.64
CA ALA A 69 -7.66 -4.27 5.59
C ALA A 69 -8.52 -5.18 6.47
N ASN A 70 -8.35 -6.50 6.37
CA ASN A 70 -9.07 -7.47 7.19
C ASN A 70 -8.83 -7.26 8.70
N TRP A 71 -7.58 -6.98 9.09
CA TRP A 71 -7.26 -6.63 10.48
C TRP A 71 -8.00 -5.36 10.96
N LEU A 72 -8.08 -4.33 10.12
CA LEU A 72 -8.81 -3.09 10.44
C LEU A 72 -10.31 -3.35 10.60
N GLU A 73 -10.90 -4.17 9.71
CA GLU A 73 -12.30 -4.56 9.77
C GLU A 73 -12.63 -5.31 11.07
N GLN A 74 -11.80 -6.30 11.43
CA GLN A 74 -11.94 -7.04 12.69
C GLN A 74 -11.83 -6.12 13.91
N ARG A 75 -10.87 -5.20 13.90
CA ARG A 75 -10.71 -4.22 14.98
C ARG A 75 -11.92 -3.29 15.09
N ASN A 76 -12.50 -2.86 13.97
CA ASN A 76 -13.68 -2.02 13.97
C ASN A 76 -14.91 -2.79 14.47
N ALA A 77 -15.09 -4.04 14.03
CA ALA A 77 -16.13 -4.94 14.52
C ALA A 77 -16.05 -5.13 16.04
N ALA A 78 -14.86 -5.43 16.58
CA ALA A 78 -14.64 -5.60 18.02
C ALA A 78 -14.97 -4.32 18.82
N ARG A 79 -14.58 -3.14 18.31
CA ARG A 79 -14.91 -1.86 18.93
C ARG A 79 -16.41 -1.59 18.93
N ASN A 80 -17.11 -1.93 17.84
CA ASN A 80 -18.55 -1.70 17.74
C ASN A 80 -19.33 -2.64 18.69
N SER A 81 -18.89 -3.89 18.84
CA SER A 81 -19.46 -4.83 19.82
C SER A 81 -19.31 -4.36 21.27
N GLN A 82 -18.16 -3.78 21.63
CA GLN A 82 -17.93 -3.21 22.96
C GLN A 82 -18.82 -1.98 23.23
N LYS A 83 -18.98 -1.11 22.22
CA LYS A 83 -19.86 0.07 22.32
C LYS A 83 -21.31 -0.33 22.59
N THR A 84 -21.81 -1.38 21.93
CA THR A 84 -23.17 -1.91 22.14
C THR A 84 -23.37 -2.59 23.51
N GLN A 85 -22.33 -3.19 24.09
CA GLN A 85 -22.42 -3.76 25.45
C GLN A 85 -22.45 -2.67 26.53
N ASP A 86 -21.68 -1.59 26.35
CA ASP A 86 -21.65 -0.45 27.29
C ASP A 86 -23.00 0.29 27.33
N SER A 87 -23.70 0.42 26.19
CA SER A 87 -25.03 1.04 26.13
C SER A 87 -26.18 0.16 26.68
N ARG A 88 -25.90 -1.10 27.05
CA ARG A 88 -26.87 -2.06 27.61
C ARG A 88 -26.66 -2.34 29.09
N LYS A 89 -25.68 -1.68 29.73
CA LYS A 89 -25.55 -1.71 31.19
C LYS A 89 -26.35 -0.52 31.76
N PRO A 90 -27.34 -0.77 32.65
CA PRO A 90 -28.18 0.26 33.24
C PRO A 90 -27.41 1.19 34.19
#